data_AF-A0A6S7GTQ5-F1
#
_entry.id   AF-A0A6S7GTQ5-F1
#
_cell.length_a   1.000
_cell.length_b   1.000
_cell.length_c   1.000
_cell.angle_alpha   90.00
_cell.angle_beta   90.00
_cell.angle_gamma   90.00
#
_symmetry.space_group_name_H-M   'P 1'
#
loop_
_entity.id
_entity.type
_entity.pdbx_description
1 polymer ?
#
loop_
_entity_poly.entity_id
_entity_poly.type
_entity_poly.pdbx_seq_one_letter_code
_entity_poly.pdbx_strand_id
1 'polypeptide(L)'
;MSKPDVSANSWLTHFQSLHAKHTLETEQNNILQKLTKLEEKTPNNFLDEPISEAEVLSAAKTLKNNKSVYSDKIKNEMLKHSVKILLKLYHKLFNLVLKTGHFPDQWCEGLITPIFKSRVSQEIKLTPITTEEFV
;
A
#
# COMPACT_ATOMS: atom_id res chain seq x y z
N MET A 1 -16.28 17.94 18.83
CA MET A 1 -17.07 16.72 18.51
C MET A 1 -16.35 15.52 19.09
N SER A 2 -17.02 14.70 19.92
CA SER A 2 -16.44 13.53 20.59
C SER A 2 -16.13 12.42 19.59
N LYS A 3 -15.03 11.69 19.79
CA LYS A 3 -14.66 10.51 19.00
C LYS A 3 -15.76 9.44 19.18
N PRO A 4 -16.27 8.81 18.10
CA PRO A 4 -17.21 7.71 18.26
C PRO A 4 -16.54 6.56 19.03
N ASP A 5 -17.22 6.08 20.06
CA ASP A 5 -16.76 4.96 20.89
C ASP A 5 -17.12 3.64 20.21
N VAL A 6 -16.18 3.10 19.44
CA VAL A 6 -16.33 1.82 18.75
C VAL A 6 -15.39 0.81 19.41
N SER A 7 -15.94 -0.30 19.88
CA SER A 7 -15.16 -1.33 20.58
C SER A 7 -14.14 -2.01 19.65
N ALA A 8 -13.06 -2.52 20.23
CA ALA A 8 -12.04 -3.28 19.48
C ALA A 8 -12.64 -4.51 18.79
N ASN A 9 -13.58 -5.20 19.44
CA ASN A 9 -14.25 -6.38 18.87
C ASN A 9 -15.11 -6.00 17.65
N SER A 10 -15.79 -4.86 17.69
CA SER A 10 -16.56 -4.37 16.54
C SER A 10 -15.68 -4.14 15.32
N TRP A 11 -14.48 -3.56 15.52
CA TRP A 11 -13.49 -3.40 14.45
C TRP A 11 -12.98 -4.74 13.94
N LEU A 12 -12.64 -5.66 14.85
CA LEU A 12 -12.14 -6.98 14.49
C LEU A 12 -13.15 -7.72 13.61
N THR A 13 -14.41 -7.82 14.04
CA THR A 13 -15.47 -8.48 13.27
C THR A 13 -15.68 -7.81 11.90
N HIS A 14 -15.69 -6.48 11.85
CA HIS A 14 -15.86 -5.74 10.60
C HIS A 14 -14.74 -6.03 9.60
N PHE A 15 -13.48 -5.91 10.00
CA PHE A 15 -12.35 -6.13 9.10
C PHE A 15 -12.18 -7.61 8.74
N GLN A 16 -12.50 -8.54 9.65
CA GLN A 16 -12.54 -9.98 9.32
C GLN A 16 -13.56 -10.27 8.21
N SER A 17 -14.76 -9.69 8.31
CA SER A 17 -15.77 -9.84 7.27
C SER A 17 -15.37 -9.16 5.96
N LEU A 18 -14.78 -7.96 6.03
CA LEU A 18 -14.34 -7.19 4.86
C LEU A 18 -13.26 -7.91 4.06
N HIS A 19 -12.33 -8.57 4.76
CA HIS A 19 -11.22 -9.31 4.16
C HIS A 19 -11.49 -10.81 4.00
N ALA A 20 -12.70 -11.28 4.28
CA ALA A 20 -13.09 -12.66 4.02
C ALA A 20 -12.98 -12.94 2.51
N LYS A 21 -12.54 -14.16 2.16
CA LYS A 21 -12.44 -14.59 0.76
C LYS A 21 -13.84 -14.56 0.13
N HIS A 22 -14.10 -13.57 -0.70
CA HIS A 22 -15.30 -13.50 -1.52
C HIS A 22 -15.08 -14.22 -2.85
N THR A 23 -16.10 -14.89 -3.35
CA THR A 23 -16.07 -15.48 -4.70
C THR A 23 -15.99 -14.35 -5.72
N LEU A 24 -15.03 -14.44 -6.65
CA LEU A 24 -14.91 -13.43 -7.69
C LEU A 24 -16.18 -13.41 -8.54
N GLU A 25 -16.73 -12.22 -8.76
CA GLU A 25 -17.87 -12.04 -9.66
C GLU A 25 -17.43 -12.25 -11.12
N THR A 26 -18.39 -12.47 -12.02
CA THR A 26 -18.13 -12.73 -13.45
C THR A 26 -17.23 -11.66 -14.08
N GLU A 27 -17.43 -10.39 -13.75
CA GLU A 27 -16.62 -9.28 -14.26
C GLU A 27 -15.17 -9.32 -13.76
N GLN A 28 -14.97 -9.66 -12.48
CA GLN A 28 -13.64 -9.78 -11.89
C GLN A 28 -12.85 -10.95 -12.51
N ASN A 29 -13.53 -12.07 -12.79
CA ASN A 29 -12.93 -13.19 -13.51
C ASN A 29 -12.54 -12.80 -14.95
N ASN A 30 -13.38 -12.02 -15.64
CA ASN A 30 -13.07 -11.53 -16.98
C ASN A 30 -11.85 -10.59 -16.98
N ILE A 31 -11.70 -9.74 -15.95
CA ILE A 31 -10.52 -8.90 -15.76
C ILE A 31 -9.28 -9.76 -15.53
N LEU A 32 -9.36 -10.76 -14.64
CA LEU A 32 -8.24 -11.66 -14.34
C LEU A 32 -7.77 -12.39 -15.60
N GLN A 33 -8.70 -12.92 -16.41
CA GLN A 33 -8.37 -13.58 -17.67
C GLN A 33 -7.69 -12.63 -18.67
N LYS A 34 -8.08 -11.35 -18.72
CA LYS A 34 -7.41 -10.36 -19.57
C LYS A 34 -5.98 -10.09 -19.08
N LEU A 35 -5.76 -10.00 -17.77
CA LEU A 35 -4.43 -9.80 -17.19
C LEU A 35 -3.49 -10.96 -17.50
N THR A 36 -3.93 -12.21 -17.30
CA THR A 36 -3.12 -13.40 -17.62
C THR A 36 -2.69 -13.43 -19.09
N LYS A 37 -3.58 -13.08 -20.02
CA LYS A 37 -3.26 -13.00 -21.45
C LYS A 37 -2.25 -11.88 -21.79
N LEU A 38 -2.17 -10.84 -20.97
CA LEU A 38 -1.20 -9.75 -21.15
C LEU A 38 0.17 -10.15 -20.60
N GLU A 39 0.24 -10.93 -19.53
CA GLU A 39 1.50 -11.48 -19.00
C GLU A 39 2.20 -12.41 -20.00
N GLU A 40 1.45 -13.11 -20.85
CA GLU A 40 1.99 -13.94 -21.94
C GLU A 40 2.61 -13.09 -23.08
N LYS A 41 2.24 -11.81 -23.20
CA LYS A 41 2.74 -10.93 -24.26
C LYS A 41 3.98 -10.18 -23.78
N THR A 42 5.12 -10.65 -24.27
CA THR A 42 6.47 -10.08 -24.17
C THR A 42 7.06 -9.99 -22.76
N PRO A 43 8.20 -10.65 -22.48
CA PRO A 43 8.94 -10.39 -21.26
C PRO A 43 9.41 -8.93 -21.30
N ASN A 44 9.00 -8.16 -20.30
CA ASN A 44 9.40 -6.76 -20.20
C ASN A 44 10.79 -6.71 -19.55
N ASN A 45 11.80 -7.08 -20.34
CA ASN A 45 13.17 -7.29 -19.88
C ASN A 45 13.72 -6.12 -19.06
N PHE A 46 13.27 -4.89 -19.32
CA PHE A 46 13.71 -3.70 -18.57
C PHE A 46 13.25 -3.70 -17.10
N LEU A 47 12.06 -4.23 -16.80
CA LEU A 47 11.54 -4.27 -15.42
C LEU A 47 12.08 -5.47 -14.62
N ASP A 48 12.61 -6.47 -15.32
CA ASP A 48 13.15 -7.70 -14.73
C ASP A 48 14.67 -7.63 -14.49
N GLU A 49 15.30 -6.48 -14.76
CA GLU A 49 16.72 -6.26 -14.49
C GLU A 49 17.02 -6.29 -12.98
N PRO A 50 18.22 -6.76 -12.57
CA PRO A 50 18.63 -6.71 -11.18
C PRO A 50 18.65 -5.28 -10.63
N ILE A 51 18.14 -5.12 -9.41
CA ILE A 51 18.14 -3.85 -8.69
C ILE A 51 19.59 -3.41 -8.50
N SER A 52 19.90 -2.17 -8.86
CA SER A 52 21.21 -1.55 -8.65
C SER A 52 21.36 -0.95 -7.25
N GLU A 53 22.60 -0.76 -6.80
CA GLU A 53 22.86 -0.08 -5.52
C GLU A 53 22.41 1.38 -5.53
N ALA A 54 22.45 2.03 -6.70
CA ALA A 54 21.99 3.40 -6.87
C ALA A 54 20.47 3.52 -6.63
N GLU A 55 19.69 2.53 -7.09
CA GLU A 55 18.25 2.47 -6.83
C GLU A 55 17.96 2.26 -5.35
N VAL A 56 18.69 1.38 -4.67
CA VAL A 56 18.55 1.18 -3.22
C VAL A 56 18.84 2.48 -2.46
N LEU A 57 19.89 3.20 -2.83
CA LEU A 57 20.23 4.49 -2.22
C LEU A 57 19.17 5.56 -2.50
N SER A 58 18.67 5.61 -3.74
CA SER A 58 17.61 6.54 -4.14
C SER A 58 16.32 6.27 -3.35
N ALA A 59 15.89 5.01 -3.30
CA ALA A 59 14.71 4.58 -2.55
C ALA A 59 14.84 4.89 -1.05
N ALA A 60 16.00 4.62 -0.44
CA ALA A 60 16.22 4.96 0.97
C ALA A 60 16.09 6.47 1.23
N LYS A 61 16.58 7.32 0.33
CA LYS A 61 16.48 8.78 0.47
C LYS A 61 15.04 9.29 0.35
N THR A 62 14.22 8.68 -0.51
CA THR A 62 12.83 9.10 -0.75
C THR A 62 11.86 8.65 0.33
N LEU A 63 12.26 7.75 1.26
CA LEU A 63 11.45 7.36 2.41
C LEU A 63 10.96 8.60 3.17
N LYS A 64 9.68 8.64 3.56
CA LYS A 64 9.14 9.77 4.33
C LYS A 64 9.42 9.56 5.82
N ASN A 65 9.74 10.64 6.53
CA ASN A 65 9.92 10.60 7.98
C ASN A 65 8.56 10.49 8.70
N ASN A 66 8.59 10.07 9.96
CA ASN A 66 7.43 9.93 10.85
C ASN A 66 6.32 9.03 10.29
N LYS A 67 6.72 8.03 9.48
CA LYS A 67 5.80 6.98 9.04
C LYS A 67 5.60 5.98 10.17
N SER A 68 4.38 5.45 10.24
CA SER A 68 4.04 4.38 11.15
C SER A 68 4.95 3.19 10.92
N VAL A 69 5.30 2.53 12.01
CA VAL A 69 6.17 1.37 12.00
C VAL A 69 5.36 0.14 12.31
N TYR A 70 5.80 -1.00 11.80
CA TYR A 70 5.23 -2.28 12.12
C TYR A 70 5.65 -2.75 13.54
N SER A 71 5.33 -3.99 13.91
CA SER A 71 5.67 -4.59 15.20
C SER A 71 7.18 -4.71 15.44
N ASP A 72 7.99 -4.67 14.37
CA ASP A 72 9.46 -4.74 14.41
C ASP A 72 10.15 -3.47 14.92
N LYS A 73 9.41 -2.36 15.04
CA LYS A 73 9.91 -1.05 15.51
C LYS A 73 11.04 -0.46 14.64
N ILE A 74 11.22 -0.92 13.41
CA ILE A 74 12.17 -0.34 12.45
C ILE A 74 11.59 0.89 11.77
N LYS A 75 12.07 2.10 12.14
CA LYS A 75 11.61 3.35 11.53
C LYS A 75 12.28 3.62 10.19
N ASN A 76 11.62 4.38 9.32
CA ASN A 76 12.20 4.86 8.06
C ASN A 76 13.49 5.66 8.27
N GLU A 77 13.58 6.42 9.36
CA GLU A 77 14.80 7.15 9.72
C GLU A 77 15.96 6.20 9.99
N MET A 78 15.70 5.05 10.59
CA MET A 78 16.74 4.04 10.84
C MET A 78 17.27 3.50 9.51
N LEU A 79 16.38 3.15 8.58
CA LEU A 79 16.74 2.67 7.23
C LEU A 79 17.55 3.72 6.45
N LYS A 80 17.17 5.00 6.55
CA LYS A 80 17.92 6.12 5.95
C LYS A 80 19.34 6.27 6.47
N HIS A 81 19.55 6.02 7.76
CA HIS A 81 20.88 6.13 8.35
C HIS A 81 21.70 4.86 8.11
N SER A 82 21.07 3.70 8.24
CA SER A 82 21.73 2.40 8.11
C SER A 82 22.13 2.08 6.67
N VAL A 83 21.43 2.58 5.65
CA VAL A 83 21.79 2.33 4.24
C VAL A 83 23.24 2.75 3.93
N LYS A 84 23.80 3.73 4.66
CA LYS A 84 25.21 4.15 4.50
C LYS A 84 26.21 3.03 4.82
N ILE A 85 25.82 2.08 5.67
CA ILE A 85 26.67 0.99 6.17
C ILE A 85 26.18 -0.35 5.59
N LEU A 86 24.86 -0.55 5.52
CA LEU A 86 24.21 -1.81 5.16
C LEU A 86 23.82 -1.89 3.68
N LEU A 87 24.28 -0.98 2.82
CA LEU A 87 23.93 -0.93 1.40
C LEU A 87 24.07 -2.30 0.71
N LYS A 88 25.23 -2.95 0.87
CA LYS A 88 25.50 -4.25 0.24
C LYS A 88 24.55 -5.35 0.74
N LEU A 89 24.16 -5.29 2.02
CA LEU A 89 23.21 -6.24 2.60
C LEU A 89 21.81 -6.04 2.01
N TYR A 90 21.33 -4.80 1.96
CA TYR A 90 20.04 -4.46 1.36
C TYR A 90 19.98 -4.80 -0.13
N HIS A 91 21.03 -4.46 -0.86
CA HIS A 91 21.15 -4.78 -2.28
C HIS A 91 21.08 -6.29 -2.55
N LYS A 92 21.80 -7.10 -1.76
CA LYS A 92 21.75 -8.56 -1.85
C LYS A 92 20.37 -9.11 -1.48
N LEU A 93 19.76 -8.59 -0.42
CA LEU A 93 18.43 -9.01 0.04
C LEU A 93 17.37 -8.74 -1.02
N PHE A 94 17.30 -7.52 -1.56
CA PHE A 94 16.28 -7.15 -2.53
C PHE A 94 16.44 -7.90 -3.86
N ASN A 95 17.67 -8.11 -4.33
CA ASN A 95 17.90 -8.94 -5.52
C ASN A 95 17.59 -10.42 -5.29
N LEU A 96 17.81 -10.94 -4.08
CA LEU A 96 17.41 -12.30 -3.74
C LEU A 96 15.89 -12.45 -3.79
N VAL A 97 15.17 -11.48 -3.23
CA VAL A 97 13.70 -11.44 -3.26
C VAL A 97 13.19 -11.32 -4.70
N LEU A 98 13.76 -10.41 -5.51
CA LEU A 98 13.38 -10.23 -6.91
C LEU A 98 13.62 -11.52 -7.73
N LYS A 99 14.78 -12.16 -7.57
CA LYS A 99 15.14 -13.38 -8.31
C LYS A 99 14.30 -14.59 -7.92
N THR A 100 13.99 -14.73 -6.63
CA THR A 100 13.28 -15.92 -6.14
C THR A 100 11.76 -15.73 -6.17
N GLY A 101 11.26 -14.50 -6.15
CA GLY A 101 9.85 -14.20 -5.91
C GLY A 101 9.39 -14.51 -4.47
N HIS A 102 10.30 -14.86 -3.57
CA HIS A 102 9.99 -15.21 -2.18
C HIS A 102 10.27 -14.02 -1.26
N PHE A 103 9.21 -13.49 -0.66
CA PHE A 103 9.26 -12.41 0.31
C PHE A 103 9.19 -12.97 1.74
N PRO A 104 9.79 -12.32 2.75
CA PRO A 104 9.56 -12.68 4.14
C PRO A 104 8.09 -12.55 4.52
N ASP A 105 7.51 -13.55 5.18
CA ASP A 105 6.09 -13.55 5.58
C ASP A 105 5.71 -12.30 6.38
N GLN A 106 6.63 -11.82 7.24
CA GLN A 106 6.43 -10.61 8.04
C GLN A 106 6.18 -9.35 7.20
N TRP A 107 6.64 -9.29 5.94
CA TRP A 107 6.38 -8.14 5.05
C TRP A 107 4.94 -8.13 4.52
N CYS A 108 4.28 -9.28 4.53
CA CYS A 108 2.89 -9.46 4.14
C CYS A 108 1.92 -9.23 5.31
N GLU A 109 2.43 -9.01 6.52
CA GLU A 109 1.63 -8.68 7.69
C GLU A 109 1.46 -7.16 7.84
N GLY A 110 0.28 -6.73 8.28
CA GLY A 110 -0.05 -5.31 8.45
C GLY A 110 -0.84 -5.05 9.72
N LEU A 111 -0.56 -3.90 10.37
CA LEU A 111 -1.32 -3.45 11.54
C LEU A 111 -2.43 -2.48 11.09
N ILE A 112 -3.69 -2.88 11.26
CA ILE A 112 -4.84 -2.02 10.97
C ILE A 112 -5.08 -1.09 12.15
N THR A 113 -4.91 0.21 11.93
CA THR A 113 -5.21 1.25 12.93
C THR A 113 -6.33 2.15 12.40
N PRO A 114 -7.56 2.07 12.95
CA PRO A 114 -8.65 2.95 12.56
C PRO A 114 -8.35 4.42 12.93
N ILE A 115 -8.27 5.30 11.94
CA ILE A 115 -8.06 6.74 12.12
C ILE A 115 -9.36 7.47 11.80
N PHE A 116 -9.98 8.06 12.83
CA PHE A 116 -11.15 8.91 12.64
C PHE A 116 -10.72 10.24 12.03
N LYS A 117 -11.12 10.51 10.78
CA LYS A 117 -10.99 11.85 10.19
C LYS A 117 -12.13 12.72 10.72
N SER A 118 -11.83 13.69 11.59
CA SER A 118 -12.80 14.75 11.88
C SER A 118 -13.11 15.50 10.58
N ARG A 119 -14.39 15.75 10.28
CA ARG A 119 -14.74 16.63 9.17
C ARG A 119 -14.13 18.00 9.48
N VAL A 120 -13.21 18.46 8.64
CA VAL A 120 -13.02 19.91 8.47
C VAL A 120 -14.34 20.38 7.86
N SER A 121 -15.05 21.25 8.56
CA SER A 121 -16.21 21.95 8.02
C SER A 121 -15.74 22.82 6.85
N GLN A 122 -15.60 22.24 5.66
CA GLN A 122 -15.78 23.05 4.46
C GLN A 122 -17.27 23.31 4.39
N GLU A 123 -17.67 24.56 4.64
CA GLU A 123 -18.94 25.09 4.17
C GLU A 123 -18.99 24.86 2.65
N ILE A 124 -19.53 23.71 2.25
CA ILE A 124 -20.08 23.57 0.91
C ILE A 124 -21.30 24.48 0.95
N LYS A 125 -21.14 25.73 0.51
CA LYS A 125 -22.27 26.57 0.12
C LYS A 125 -22.95 25.83 -1.03
N LEU A 126 -23.97 25.03 -0.69
CA LEU A 126 -24.93 24.55 -1.66
C LEU A 126 -25.70 25.78 -2.13
N THR A 127 -25.22 26.45 -3.17
CA THR A 127 -26.09 27.33 -3.94
C THR A 127 -27.09 26.42 -4.66
N PRO A 128 -28.40 26.58 -4.44
CA PRO A 128 -29.40 25.81 -5.18
C PRO A 128 -29.22 26.13 -6.67
N ILE A 129 -29.15 25.08 -7.48
CA ILE A 129 -29.24 25.21 -8.94
C ILE A 129 -30.69 25.56 -9.22
N THR A 130 -30.94 26.83 -9.55
CA THR A 130 -32.24 27.26 -10.06
C THR A 130 -32.42 26.65 -11.45
N THR A 131 -33.37 25.73 -11.59
CA THR A 131 -33.85 25.23 -12.88
C THR A 131 -34.72 26.28 -13.55
N GLU A 132 -34.12 27.33 -14.10
CA GLU A 132 -34.73 28.21 -15.10
C GLU A 132 -33.61 28.77 -15.99
N GLU A 133 -33.24 28.03 -17.04
CA GLU A 133 -32.72 28.53 -18.32
C GLU A 133 -32.36 27.34 -19.22
N PHE A 134 -33.41 26.63 -19.64
CA PHE A 134 -33.45 25.94 -20.93
C PHE A 134 -34.87 26.15 -21.48
N VAL A 135 -35.07 27.32 -22.07
CA VAL A 135 -36.06 27.56 -23.12
C VAL A 135 -35.28 27.94 -24.36
#